data_AF-C5LHD8-F1
#
_entry.id   AF-C5LHD8-F1
#
_cell.length_a   1.000
_cell.length_b   1.000
_cell.length_c   1.000
_cell.angle_alpha   90.00
_cell.angle_beta   90.00
_cell.angle_gamma   90.00
#
_symmetry.space_group_name_H-M   'P 1'
#
loop_
_entity.id
_entity.type
_entity.pdbx_description
1 polymer ?
#
loop_
_entity_poly.entity_id
_entity_poly.type
_entity_poly.pdbx_seq_one_letter_code
_entity_poly.pdbx_strand_id
1 'polypeptide(L)'
;MSSKILGLVSQECLDKFMAFDIEKSCVNEFIVNGLNMGIMAGALAVKMPQIIKIFANKSVQGISEASFALEFIASSLFCTYNMLMRHPFAAWGEMFFVSVQCMILLCLFWWYAPQIDLLPRVLLMNMGSFGFMWAMSGQMPEQFLPLLGMAPAVLGIAARLPQIALNFKQGNTGHLAFLTFFLSFMGNLARIFTTLKQLNDPVTLASHVCAALCNGTIVAQILYYWNATKASNAQEEKGKKAKKEE
;
A
#
# COMPACT_ATOMS: atom_id res chain seq x y z
N MET A 1 -31.25 16.23 5.20
CA MET A 1 -29.81 16.55 5.07
C MET A 1 -29.21 16.41 6.45
N SER A 2 -28.89 15.17 6.86
CA SER A 2 -28.45 14.84 8.22
C SER A 2 -26.99 15.24 8.39
N SER A 3 -26.70 16.14 9.34
CA SER A 3 -25.35 16.63 9.57
C SER A 3 -24.49 15.49 10.13
N LYS A 4 -23.67 14.87 9.29
CA LYS A 4 -22.62 13.95 9.73
C LYS A 4 -21.50 14.80 10.33
N ILE A 5 -21.63 15.24 11.58
CA ILE A 5 -20.68 16.23 12.14
C ILE A 5 -19.24 15.72 12.23
N LEU A 6 -18.97 14.40 12.12
CA LEU A 6 -17.58 13.95 11.95
C LEU A 6 -17.36 12.75 11.02
N GLY A 7 -18.39 12.19 10.39
CA GLY A 7 -18.26 10.98 9.56
C GLY A 7 -17.76 9.72 10.30
N LEU A 8 -17.45 9.83 11.61
CA LEU A 8 -16.96 8.74 12.46
C LEU A 8 -18.09 7.86 13.00
N VAL A 9 -19.25 8.44 13.30
CA VAL A 9 -20.41 7.72 13.84
C VAL A 9 -21.71 8.29 13.32
N SER A 10 -22.74 7.46 13.27
CA SER A 10 -24.13 7.85 13.06
C SER A 10 -24.61 8.84 14.15
N GLN A 11 -25.61 9.66 13.81
CA GLN A 11 -26.22 10.61 14.76
C GLN A 11 -26.81 9.89 15.98
N GLU A 12 -27.43 8.72 15.78
CA GLU A 12 -27.95 7.89 16.87
C GLU A 12 -26.84 7.47 17.85
N CYS A 13 -25.69 7.02 17.33
CA CYS A 13 -24.55 6.65 18.17
C CYS A 13 -23.89 7.86 18.85
N LEU A 14 -23.90 9.03 18.21
CA LEU A 14 -23.43 10.26 18.82
C LEU A 14 -24.31 10.65 20.02
N ASP A 15 -25.63 10.59 19.87
CA ASP A 15 -26.59 10.89 20.93
C ASP A 15 -26.43 9.91 22.10
N LYS A 16 -26.27 8.60 21.82
CA LYS A 16 -25.99 7.58 22.84
C LYS A 16 -24.69 7.84 23.58
N PHE A 17 -23.61 8.20 22.89
CA PHE A 17 -22.35 8.56 23.55
C PHE A 17 -22.46 9.82 24.40
N MET A 18 -23.19 10.85 23.94
CA MET A 18 -23.44 12.06 24.72
C MET A 18 -24.29 11.78 25.97
N ALA A 19 -25.16 10.77 25.91
CA ALA A 19 -25.92 10.26 27.05
C ALA A 19 -25.13 9.27 27.94
N PHE A 20 -23.83 9.07 27.69
CA PHE A 20 -22.97 8.07 28.36
C PHE A 20 -23.47 6.61 28.23
N ASP A 21 -24.29 6.32 27.22
CA ASP A 21 -24.74 4.97 26.88
C ASP A 21 -23.78 4.33 25.87
N ILE A 22 -22.94 3.39 26.35
CA ILE A 22 -21.88 2.76 25.56
C ILE A 22 -22.39 1.45 24.96
N GLU A 23 -22.99 1.55 23.78
CA GLU A 23 -23.42 0.39 23.02
C GLU A 23 -22.27 -0.21 22.18
N LYS A 24 -22.14 -1.55 22.19
CA LYS A 24 -21.08 -2.27 21.46
C LYS A 24 -21.14 -2.00 19.94
N SER A 25 -22.32 -1.82 19.37
CA SER A 25 -22.53 -1.49 17.96
C SER A 25 -21.89 -0.14 17.61
N CYS A 26 -22.17 0.89 18.41
CA CYS A 26 -21.62 2.24 18.25
C CYS A 26 -20.09 2.30 18.46
N VAL A 27 -19.56 1.53 19.40
CA VAL A 27 -18.10 1.41 19.58
C VAL A 27 -17.43 0.77 18.36
N ASN A 28 -18.01 -0.30 17.79
CA ASN A 28 -17.48 -0.91 16.59
C ASN A 28 -17.52 0.05 15.39
N GLU A 29 -18.62 0.78 15.21
CA GLU A 29 -18.75 1.78 14.14
C GLU A 29 -17.67 2.86 14.28
N PHE A 30 -17.50 3.42 15.48
CA PHE A 30 -16.48 4.41 15.77
C PHE A 30 -15.06 3.90 15.45
N ILE A 31 -14.72 2.69 15.92
CA ILE A 31 -13.39 2.09 15.67
C ILE A 31 -13.18 1.87 14.17
N VAL A 32 -14.15 1.28 13.47
CA VAL A 32 -14.02 0.95 12.05
C VAL A 32 -13.88 2.22 11.20
N ASN A 33 -14.70 3.23 11.44
CA ASN A 33 -14.64 4.49 10.69
C ASN A 33 -13.37 5.28 11.05
N GLY A 34 -12.96 5.29 12.32
CA GLY A 34 -11.71 5.90 12.76
C GLY A 34 -10.48 5.24 12.10
N LEU A 35 -10.45 3.90 12.04
CA LEU A 35 -9.40 3.17 11.33
C LEU A 35 -9.38 3.49 9.84
N ASN A 36 -10.54 3.48 9.18
CA ASN A 36 -10.64 3.82 7.75
C ASN A 36 -10.13 5.25 7.47
N MET A 37 -10.48 6.22 8.31
CA MET A 37 -9.98 7.60 8.19
C MET A 37 -8.46 7.67 8.41
N GLY A 38 -7.95 7.00 9.44
CA GLY A 38 -6.51 6.96 9.72
C GLY A 38 -5.71 6.34 8.58
N ILE A 39 -6.18 5.21 8.03
CA ILE A 39 -5.56 4.55 6.88
C ILE A 39 -5.59 5.47 5.66
N MET A 40 -6.72 6.13 5.38
CA MET A 40 -6.87 7.04 4.25
C MET A 40 -5.95 8.27 4.37
N ALA A 41 -5.86 8.86 5.56
CA ALA A 41 -4.94 9.96 5.84
C ALA A 41 -3.47 9.52 5.68
N GLY A 42 -3.12 8.33 6.18
CA GLY A 42 -1.79 7.75 6.00
C GLY A 42 -1.44 7.51 4.52
N ALA A 43 -2.40 7.02 3.73
CA ALA A 43 -2.24 6.80 2.31
C ALA A 43 -2.01 8.11 1.52
N LEU A 44 -2.67 9.21 1.88
CA LEU A 44 -2.40 10.53 1.30
C LEU A 44 -0.99 11.03 1.58
N ALA A 45 -0.38 10.63 2.70
CA ALA A 45 0.96 11.05 3.08
C ALA A 45 2.07 10.15 2.52
N VAL A 46 1.78 8.89 2.16
CA VAL A 46 2.81 7.85 1.99
C VAL A 46 3.82 8.14 0.87
N LYS A 47 3.40 8.72 -0.26
CA LYS A 47 4.30 9.04 -1.38
C LYS A 47 4.71 10.50 -1.44
N MET A 48 4.11 11.37 -0.62
CA MET A 48 4.41 12.81 -0.60
C MET A 48 5.90 13.12 -0.41
N PRO A 49 6.63 12.49 0.54
CA PRO A 49 8.06 12.74 0.70
C PRO A 49 8.85 12.42 -0.57
N GLN A 50 8.46 11.39 -1.32
CA GLN A 50 9.13 10.98 -2.55
C GLN A 50 8.86 11.98 -3.68
N ILE A 51 7.62 12.45 -3.83
CA ILE A 51 7.23 13.48 -4.81
C ILE A 51 8.03 14.76 -4.56
N ILE A 52 8.08 15.23 -3.31
CA ILE A 52 8.84 16.42 -2.91
C ILE A 52 10.33 16.24 -3.22
N LYS A 53 10.91 15.08 -2.92
CA LYS A 53 12.33 14.78 -3.19
C LYS A 53 12.67 14.83 -4.67
N ILE A 54 11.84 14.27 -5.54
CA ILE A 54 12.08 14.31 -7.00
C ILE A 54 11.97 15.74 -7.50
N PHE A 55 10.94 16.47 -7.08
CA PHE A 55 10.74 17.85 -7.50
C PHE A 55 11.88 18.78 -7.06
N ALA A 56 12.33 18.64 -5.81
CA ALA A 56 13.42 19.46 -5.25
C ALA A 56 14.76 19.19 -5.94
N ASN A 57 15.07 17.92 -6.23
CA ASN A 57 16.36 17.55 -6.82
C ASN A 57 16.36 17.55 -8.35
N LYS A 58 15.19 17.64 -9.00
CA LYS A 58 15.01 17.53 -10.46
C LYS A 58 15.71 16.31 -11.07
N SER A 59 15.75 15.21 -10.31
CA SER A 59 16.48 14.01 -10.66
C SER A 59 15.75 12.79 -10.13
N VAL A 60 15.82 11.70 -10.90
CA VAL A 60 15.33 10.38 -10.50
C VAL A 60 16.43 9.33 -10.36
N GLN A 61 17.66 9.77 -10.19
CA GLN A 61 18.79 8.87 -9.96
C GLN A 61 18.57 8.03 -8.69
N GLY A 62 18.81 6.72 -8.81
CA GLY A 62 18.64 5.76 -7.69
C GLY A 62 17.19 5.36 -7.41
N ILE A 63 16.23 5.81 -8.23
CA ILE A 63 14.82 5.47 -8.11
C ILE A 63 14.45 4.43 -9.17
N SER A 64 13.64 3.45 -8.79
CA SER A 64 13.16 2.39 -9.69
C SER A 64 11.81 2.78 -10.30
N GLU A 65 11.79 3.01 -11.62
CA GLU A 65 10.55 3.19 -12.39
C GLU A 65 9.60 2.00 -12.23
N ALA A 66 10.14 0.79 -12.38
CA ALA A 66 9.37 -0.45 -12.31
C ALA A 66 8.64 -0.59 -10.97
N SER A 67 9.22 -0.10 -9.87
CA SER A 67 8.56 -0.12 -8.57
C SER A 67 7.30 0.76 -8.56
N PHE A 68 7.37 1.98 -9.11
CA PHE A 68 6.20 2.84 -9.21
C PHE A 68 5.16 2.32 -10.20
N ALA A 69 5.60 1.73 -11.32
CA ALA A 69 4.71 1.13 -12.30
C ALA A 69 3.94 -0.07 -11.72
N LEU A 70 4.62 -0.98 -11.03
CA LEU A 70 3.98 -2.13 -10.39
C LEU A 70 3.02 -1.70 -9.27
N GLU A 71 3.38 -0.70 -8.47
CA GLU A 71 2.48 -0.14 -7.45
C GLU A 71 1.24 0.53 -8.07
N PHE A 72 1.41 1.28 -9.15
CA PHE A 72 0.30 1.89 -9.89
C PHE A 72 -0.65 0.82 -10.46
N ILE A 73 -0.10 -0.22 -11.09
CA ILE A 73 -0.88 -1.34 -11.65
C ILE A 73 -1.63 -2.07 -10.53
N ALA A 74 -0.95 -2.47 -9.46
CA ALA A 74 -1.56 -3.19 -8.35
C ALA A 74 -2.69 -2.37 -7.68
N SER A 75 -2.45 -1.09 -7.39
CA SER A 75 -3.48 -0.22 -6.79
C SER A 75 -4.66 0.04 -7.72
N SER A 76 -4.42 0.17 -9.03
CA SER A 76 -5.49 0.34 -10.03
C SER A 76 -6.36 -0.90 -10.17
N LEU A 77 -5.75 -2.09 -10.21
CA LEU A 77 -6.48 -3.37 -10.25
C LEU A 77 -7.33 -3.55 -8.98
N PHE A 78 -6.78 -3.22 -7.80
CA PHE A 78 -7.51 -3.26 -6.54
C PHE A 78 -8.72 -2.31 -6.54
N CYS A 79 -8.55 -1.08 -7.02
CA CYS A 79 -9.65 -0.13 -7.15
C CYS A 79 -10.73 -0.66 -8.12
N THR A 80 -10.31 -1.14 -9.29
CA THR A 80 -11.20 -1.69 -10.33
C THR A 80 -12.05 -2.83 -9.76
N TYR A 81 -11.41 -3.78 -9.07
CA TYR A 81 -12.09 -4.89 -8.43
C TYR A 81 -13.13 -4.43 -7.40
N ASN A 82 -12.74 -3.54 -6.48
CA ASN A 82 -13.65 -3.06 -5.43
C ASN A 82 -14.80 -2.20 -5.97
N MET A 83 -14.57 -1.46 -7.07
CA MET A 83 -15.62 -0.75 -7.79
C MET A 83 -16.63 -1.71 -8.42
N LEU A 84 -16.17 -2.78 -9.06
CA LEU A 84 -17.04 -3.81 -9.66
C LEU A 84 -17.84 -4.58 -8.60
N MET A 85 -17.21 -4.90 -7.47
CA MET A 85 -17.87 -5.51 -6.31
C MET A 85 -18.78 -4.54 -5.53
N ARG A 86 -18.83 -3.27 -5.93
CA ARG A 86 -19.63 -2.19 -5.29
C ARG A 86 -19.35 -2.05 -3.79
N HIS A 87 -18.09 -2.26 -3.40
CA HIS A 87 -17.68 -2.08 -2.01
C HIS A 87 -17.71 -0.60 -1.61
N PRO A 88 -18.04 -0.28 -0.34
CA PRO A 88 -18.04 1.09 0.15
C PRO A 88 -16.64 1.72 0.00
N PHE A 89 -16.58 2.96 -0.48
CA PHE A 89 -15.32 3.67 -0.74
C PHE A 89 -14.40 3.72 0.49
N ALA A 90 -14.93 3.78 1.72
CA ALA A 90 -14.12 3.75 2.93
C ALA A 90 -13.23 2.49 3.06
N ALA A 91 -13.62 1.37 2.44
CA ALA A 91 -12.90 0.10 2.52
C ALA A 91 -11.68 0.03 1.59
N TRP A 92 -11.65 0.82 0.51
CA TRP A 92 -10.62 0.71 -0.54
C TRP A 92 -10.10 2.05 -1.08
N GLY A 93 -10.72 3.17 -0.71
CA GLY A 93 -10.45 4.50 -1.25
C GLY A 93 -9.06 5.05 -0.93
N GLU A 94 -8.38 4.49 0.06
CA GLU A 94 -6.96 4.77 0.28
C GLU A 94 -6.12 4.34 -0.92
N MET A 95 -6.46 3.23 -1.58
CA MET A 95 -5.72 2.72 -2.74
C MET A 95 -5.95 3.59 -3.97
N PHE A 96 -7.10 4.25 -4.06
CA PHE A 96 -7.33 5.28 -5.08
C PHE A 96 -6.34 6.43 -4.92
N PHE A 97 -6.17 6.96 -3.70
CA PHE A 97 -5.21 8.02 -3.44
C PHE A 97 -3.76 7.57 -3.66
N VAL A 98 -3.41 6.33 -3.31
CA VAL A 98 -2.09 5.75 -3.63
C VAL A 98 -1.89 5.67 -5.13
N SER A 99 -2.88 5.18 -5.88
CA SER A 99 -2.83 5.08 -7.34
C SER A 99 -2.57 6.44 -7.99
N VAL A 100 -3.29 7.49 -7.58
CA VAL A 100 -3.08 8.85 -8.08
C VAL A 100 -1.66 9.34 -7.78
N GLN A 101 -1.15 9.12 -6.57
CA GLN A 101 0.22 9.50 -6.22
C GLN A 101 1.28 8.74 -7.01
N CYS A 102 1.07 7.44 -7.27
CA CYS A 102 1.96 6.64 -8.10
C CYS A 102 1.96 7.10 -9.56
N MET A 103 0.80 7.52 -10.08
CA MET A 103 0.71 8.14 -11.41
C MET A 103 1.52 9.44 -11.46
N ILE A 104 1.39 10.32 -10.47
CA ILE A 104 2.20 11.54 -10.38
C ILE A 104 3.69 11.22 -10.37
N LEU A 105 4.11 10.23 -9.58
CA LEU A 105 5.50 9.78 -9.52
C LEU A 105 6.00 9.25 -10.87
N LEU A 106 5.20 8.49 -11.61
CA LEU A 106 5.56 8.01 -12.95
C LEU A 106 5.72 9.17 -13.94
N CYS A 107 4.80 10.12 -13.94
CA CYS A 107 4.89 11.32 -14.77
C CYS A 107 6.15 12.14 -14.46
N LEU A 108 6.44 12.36 -13.17
CA LEU A 108 7.66 13.04 -12.75
C LEU A 108 8.92 12.25 -13.12
N PHE A 109 8.87 10.92 -13.03
CA PHE A 109 9.98 10.06 -13.42
C PHE A 109 10.29 10.23 -14.91
N TRP A 110 9.29 10.11 -15.78
CA TRP A 110 9.46 10.27 -17.22
C TRP A 110 9.87 11.69 -17.62
N TRP A 111 9.47 12.69 -16.85
CA TRP A 111 9.86 14.08 -17.07
C TRP A 111 11.34 14.35 -16.77
N TYR A 112 11.86 13.80 -15.67
CA TYR A 112 13.22 14.12 -15.20
C TYR A 112 14.28 13.06 -15.53
N ALA A 113 13.90 11.85 -15.99
CA ALA A 113 14.91 10.88 -16.35
C ALA A 113 15.51 11.15 -17.74
N PRO A 114 16.85 11.07 -17.86
CA PRO A 114 17.53 11.28 -19.13
C PRO A 114 17.29 10.10 -20.08
N GLN A 115 16.99 10.42 -21.35
CA GLN A 115 17.00 9.48 -22.48
C GLN A 115 16.10 8.24 -22.32
N ILE A 116 14.83 8.46 -21.97
CA ILE A 116 13.84 7.38 -21.91
C ILE A 116 13.05 7.27 -23.22
N ASP A 117 12.87 6.05 -23.73
CA ASP A 117 11.89 5.77 -24.78
C ASP A 117 10.45 5.82 -24.24
N LEU A 118 9.69 6.86 -24.60
CA LEU A 118 8.32 7.06 -24.11
C LEU A 118 7.29 6.14 -24.77
N LEU A 119 7.58 5.55 -25.93
CA LEU A 119 6.61 4.77 -26.69
C LEU A 119 6.06 3.55 -25.90
N PRO A 120 6.87 2.63 -25.34
CA PRO A 120 6.35 1.49 -24.58
C PRO A 120 5.55 1.91 -23.33
N ARG A 121 5.87 3.06 -22.75
CA ARG A 121 5.21 3.59 -21.54
C ARG A 121 3.82 4.12 -21.85
N VAL A 122 3.71 4.90 -22.92
CA VAL A 122 2.43 5.39 -23.43
C VAL A 122 1.56 4.22 -23.88
N LEU A 123 2.13 3.22 -24.57
CA LEU A 123 1.40 2.01 -24.94
C LEU A 123 0.87 1.25 -23.73
N LEU A 124 1.70 1.03 -22.71
CA LEU A 124 1.29 0.37 -21.46
C LEU A 124 0.15 1.15 -20.76
N MET A 125 0.25 2.48 -20.70
CA MET A 125 -0.77 3.32 -20.07
C MET A 125 -2.10 3.33 -20.85
N ASN A 126 -2.03 3.33 -22.18
CA ASN A 126 -3.22 3.19 -23.04
C ASN A 126 -3.85 1.80 -22.89
N MET A 127 -3.05 0.73 -22.88
CA MET A 127 -3.54 -0.63 -22.64
C MET A 127 -4.22 -0.76 -21.28
N GLY A 128 -3.62 -0.20 -20.22
CA GLY A 128 -4.22 -0.17 -18.89
C GLY A 128 -5.54 0.60 -18.85
N SER A 129 -5.60 1.76 -19.51
CA SER A 129 -6.82 2.58 -19.60
C SER A 129 -7.93 1.86 -20.38
N PHE A 130 -7.60 1.21 -21.49
CA PHE A 130 -8.54 0.39 -22.25
C PHE A 130 -9.04 -0.80 -21.43
N GLY A 131 -8.15 -1.49 -20.72
CA GLY A 131 -8.51 -2.57 -19.80
C GLY A 131 -9.46 -2.12 -18.69
N PHE A 132 -9.23 -0.94 -18.11
CA PHE A 132 -10.12 -0.34 -17.12
C PHE A 132 -11.50 -0.01 -17.71
N MET A 133 -11.55 0.64 -18.88
CA MET A 133 -12.83 0.95 -19.55
C MET A 133 -13.61 -0.32 -19.90
N TRP A 134 -12.92 -1.34 -20.41
CA TRP A 134 -13.52 -2.65 -20.71
C TRP A 134 -14.07 -3.30 -19.44
N ALA A 135 -13.31 -3.29 -18.34
CA ALA A 135 -13.77 -3.79 -17.06
C ALA A 135 -15.04 -3.09 -16.58
N MET A 136 -15.09 -1.75 -16.70
CA MET A 136 -16.22 -0.94 -16.27
C MET A 136 -17.42 -0.96 -17.22
N SER A 137 -17.26 -1.48 -18.44
CA SER A 137 -18.34 -1.56 -19.44
C SER A 137 -19.49 -2.49 -19.07
N GLY A 138 -19.33 -3.30 -18.01
CA GLY A 138 -20.27 -4.34 -17.60
C GLY A 138 -20.18 -5.63 -18.42
N GLN A 139 -19.25 -5.71 -19.38
CA GLN A 139 -19.06 -6.88 -20.25
C GLN A 139 -18.10 -7.93 -19.67
N MET A 140 -17.43 -7.64 -18.54
CA MET A 140 -16.49 -8.58 -17.93
C MET A 140 -17.24 -9.80 -17.36
N PRO A 141 -16.89 -11.02 -17.78
CA PRO A 141 -17.46 -12.23 -17.19
C PRO A 141 -17.11 -12.37 -15.70
N GLU A 142 -18.08 -12.75 -14.88
CA GLU A 142 -17.92 -12.83 -13.41
C GLU A 142 -16.79 -13.75 -12.95
N GLN A 143 -16.49 -14.80 -13.72
CA GLN A 143 -15.39 -15.74 -13.45
C GLN A 143 -14.00 -15.08 -13.39
N PHE A 144 -13.81 -13.90 -14.00
CA PHE A 144 -12.53 -13.19 -13.97
C PHE A 144 -12.39 -12.20 -12.80
N LEU A 145 -13.49 -11.88 -12.08
CA LEU A 145 -13.45 -10.94 -10.96
C LEU A 145 -12.50 -11.40 -9.83
N PRO A 146 -12.49 -12.68 -9.40
CA PRO A 146 -11.55 -13.13 -8.39
C PRO A 146 -10.09 -12.99 -8.83
N LEU A 147 -9.78 -13.24 -10.10
CA LEU A 147 -8.44 -13.04 -10.64
C LEU A 147 -8.01 -11.57 -10.55
N LEU A 148 -8.91 -10.65 -10.90
CA LEU A 148 -8.69 -9.22 -10.79
C LEU A 148 -8.45 -8.80 -9.33
N GLY A 149 -9.23 -9.34 -8.38
CA GLY A 149 -9.09 -9.05 -6.95
C GLY A 149 -7.83 -9.63 -6.31
N MET A 150 -7.36 -10.79 -6.77
CA MET A 150 -6.14 -11.43 -6.26
C MET A 150 -4.86 -10.87 -6.87
N ALA A 151 -4.90 -10.33 -8.09
CA ALA A 151 -3.71 -9.85 -8.80
C ALA A 151 -2.87 -8.83 -7.99
N PRO A 152 -3.45 -7.82 -7.31
CA PRO A 152 -2.69 -6.92 -6.44
C PRO A 152 -1.92 -7.65 -5.34
N ALA A 153 -2.55 -8.65 -4.71
CA ALA A 153 -1.92 -9.44 -3.65
C ALA A 153 -0.77 -10.29 -4.20
N VAL A 154 -0.95 -10.93 -5.35
CA VAL A 154 0.10 -11.72 -6.02
C VAL A 154 1.31 -10.85 -6.35
N LEU A 155 1.09 -9.65 -6.91
CA LEU A 155 2.16 -8.69 -7.17
C LEU A 155 2.87 -8.27 -5.89
N GLY A 156 2.10 -8.00 -4.82
CA GLY A 156 2.65 -7.65 -3.51
C GLY A 156 3.51 -8.77 -2.92
N ILE A 157 3.06 -10.02 -3.00
CA ILE A 157 3.81 -11.20 -2.53
C ILE A 157 5.09 -11.39 -3.34
N ALA A 158 5.00 -11.31 -4.68
CA ALA A 158 6.15 -11.43 -5.57
C ALA A 158 7.23 -10.38 -5.27
N ALA A 159 6.84 -9.18 -4.84
CA ALA A 159 7.76 -8.12 -4.42
C ALA A 159 8.38 -8.33 -3.02
N ARG A 160 7.83 -9.21 -2.18
CA ARG A 160 8.27 -9.41 -0.78
C ARG A 160 8.99 -10.73 -0.55
N LEU A 161 8.64 -11.79 -1.27
CA LEU A 161 9.28 -13.11 -1.13
C LEU A 161 10.79 -13.08 -1.36
N PRO A 162 11.33 -12.40 -2.40
CA PRO A 162 12.78 -12.31 -2.59
C PRO A 162 13.49 -11.64 -1.41
N GLN A 163 12.88 -10.59 -0.83
CA GLN A 163 13.45 -9.91 0.33
C GLN A 163 13.44 -10.81 1.58
N ILE A 164 12.36 -11.56 1.81
CA ILE A 164 12.25 -12.52 2.92
C ILE A 164 13.34 -13.58 2.80
N ALA A 165 13.51 -14.16 1.60
CA ALA A 165 14.54 -15.15 1.34
C ALA A 165 15.96 -14.58 1.49
N LEU A 166 16.19 -13.34 1.02
CA LEU A 166 17.48 -12.67 1.12
C LEU A 166 17.86 -12.42 2.59
N ASN A 167 16.94 -11.89 3.40
CA ASN A 167 17.16 -11.66 4.82
C ASN A 167 17.53 -12.96 5.55
N PHE A 168 16.84 -14.05 5.22
CA PHE A 168 17.12 -15.36 5.80
C PHE A 168 18.51 -15.87 5.39
N LYS A 169 18.85 -15.79 4.10
CA LYS A 169 20.14 -16.23 3.58
C LYS A 169 21.32 -15.41 4.13
N GLN A 170 21.13 -14.11 4.34
CA GLN A 170 22.16 -13.19 4.83
C GLN A 170 22.35 -13.23 6.35
N GLY A 171 21.35 -13.73 7.09
CA GLY A 171 21.36 -13.66 8.56
C GLY A 171 21.35 -12.24 9.12
N ASN A 172 21.01 -11.26 8.29
CA ASN A 172 20.86 -9.85 8.63
C ASN A 172 19.88 -9.18 7.65
N THR A 173 19.48 -7.95 7.95
CA THR A 173 18.48 -7.19 7.17
C THR A 173 19.05 -5.91 6.54
N GLY A 174 20.38 -5.71 6.57
CA GLY A 174 21.07 -4.53 6.05
C GLY A 174 20.44 -3.20 6.49
N HIS A 175 20.03 -2.39 5.50
CA HIS A 175 19.45 -1.06 5.71
C HIS A 175 17.91 -1.02 5.58
N LEU A 176 17.21 -2.15 5.74
CA LEU A 176 15.74 -2.15 5.71
C LEU A 176 15.15 -1.24 6.80
N ALA A 177 14.16 -0.44 6.42
CA ALA A 177 13.49 0.50 7.32
C ALA A 177 12.40 -0.20 8.16
N PHE A 178 12.69 -0.49 9.43
CA PHE A 178 11.75 -1.11 10.37
C PHE A 178 10.37 -0.44 10.37
N LEU A 179 10.34 0.89 10.49
CA LEU A 179 9.10 1.66 10.60
C LEU A 179 8.19 1.45 9.38
N THR A 180 8.75 1.37 8.18
CA THR A 180 7.99 1.16 6.95
C THR A 180 7.27 -0.19 6.92
N PHE A 181 7.98 -1.28 7.26
CA PHE A 181 7.39 -2.61 7.30
C PHE A 181 6.42 -2.78 8.47
N PHE A 182 6.72 -2.19 9.63
CA PHE A 182 5.85 -2.19 10.79
C PHE A 182 4.52 -1.48 10.52
N LEU A 183 4.56 -0.27 9.97
CA LEU A 183 3.34 0.45 9.60
C LEU A 183 2.55 -0.28 8.50
N SER A 184 3.24 -0.91 7.54
CA SER A 184 2.57 -1.74 6.51
C SER A 184 1.87 -2.95 7.14
N PHE A 185 2.50 -3.60 8.11
CA PHE A 185 1.91 -4.72 8.84
C PHE A 185 0.66 -4.26 9.62
N MET A 186 0.76 -3.19 10.41
CA MET A 186 -0.36 -2.65 11.18
C MET A 186 -1.51 -2.18 10.29
N GLY A 187 -1.21 -1.53 9.16
CA GLY A 187 -2.24 -1.12 8.20
C GLY A 187 -3.00 -2.31 7.60
N ASN A 188 -2.30 -3.41 7.28
CA ASN A 188 -2.96 -4.63 6.80
C ASN A 188 -3.78 -5.32 7.89
N LEU A 189 -3.33 -5.33 9.15
CA LEU A 189 -4.15 -5.81 10.28
C LEU A 189 -5.43 -4.98 10.46
N ALA A 190 -5.31 -3.66 10.37
CA ALA A 190 -6.46 -2.77 10.42
C ALA A 190 -7.43 -3.05 9.26
N ARG A 191 -6.92 -3.28 8.05
CA ARG A 191 -7.73 -3.69 6.88
C ARG A 191 -8.39 -5.05 7.07
N ILE A 192 -7.72 -6.05 7.62
CA ILE A 192 -8.35 -7.35 7.96
C ILE A 192 -9.54 -7.12 8.91
N PHE A 193 -9.35 -6.32 9.96
CA PHE A 193 -10.41 -6.03 10.91
C PHE A 193 -11.59 -5.28 10.27
N THR A 194 -11.33 -4.22 9.50
CA THR A 194 -12.41 -3.46 8.84
C THR A 194 -13.11 -4.28 7.76
N THR A 195 -12.39 -5.07 6.97
CA THR A 195 -12.96 -6.01 5.99
C THR A 195 -13.89 -7.02 6.67
N LEU A 196 -13.47 -7.66 7.77
CA LEU A 196 -14.33 -8.61 8.51
C LEU A 196 -15.59 -7.96 9.09
N LYS A 197 -15.58 -6.64 9.31
CA LYS A 197 -16.73 -5.90 9.84
C LYS A 197 -17.62 -5.27 8.78
N GLN A 198 -17.06 -4.90 7.63
CA GLN A 198 -17.76 -4.12 6.60
C GLN A 198 -18.06 -4.90 5.33
N LEU A 199 -17.29 -5.94 5.04
CA LEU A 199 -17.33 -6.68 3.78
C LEU A 199 -17.59 -8.17 4.04
N ASN A 200 -18.32 -8.80 3.12
CA ASN A 200 -18.43 -10.25 3.03
C ASN A 200 -17.70 -10.74 1.77
N ASP A 201 -16.43 -10.34 1.62
CA ASP A 201 -15.60 -10.68 0.47
C ASP A 201 -14.32 -11.41 0.88
N PRO A 202 -14.22 -12.74 0.62
CA PRO A 202 -13.03 -13.52 0.95
C PRO A 202 -11.80 -13.15 0.12
N VAL A 203 -11.97 -12.56 -1.08
CA VAL A 203 -10.82 -12.22 -1.95
C VAL A 203 -10.07 -11.01 -1.39
N THR A 204 -10.78 -9.93 -1.04
CA THR A 204 -10.17 -8.77 -0.38
C THR A 204 -9.58 -9.17 0.98
N LEU A 205 -10.28 -10.00 1.76
CA LEU A 205 -9.79 -10.49 3.04
C LEU A 205 -8.48 -11.27 2.89
N ALA A 206 -8.44 -12.26 1.98
CA ALA A 206 -7.25 -13.06 1.72
C ALA A 206 -6.07 -12.20 1.27
N SER A 207 -6.33 -11.19 0.44
CA SER A 207 -5.32 -10.23 -0.01
C SER A 207 -4.65 -9.49 1.16
N HIS A 208 -5.44 -8.98 2.11
CA HIS A 208 -4.90 -8.30 3.29
C HIS A 208 -4.19 -9.27 4.26
N VAL A 209 -4.70 -10.50 4.40
CA VAL A 209 -4.04 -11.55 5.21
C VAL A 209 -2.67 -11.88 4.64
N CYS A 210 -2.57 -12.15 3.34
CA CYS A 210 -1.28 -12.44 2.70
C CYS A 210 -0.30 -11.27 2.86
N ALA A 211 -0.77 -10.03 2.65
CA ALA A 211 0.05 -8.85 2.83
C ALA A 211 0.51 -8.67 4.30
N ALA A 212 -0.36 -8.94 5.28
CA ALA A 212 -0.01 -8.92 6.70
C ALA A 212 1.06 -9.98 7.02
N LEU A 213 0.91 -11.21 6.52
CA LEU A 213 1.88 -12.28 6.74
C LEU A 213 3.26 -11.95 6.15
N CYS A 214 3.31 -11.45 4.91
CA CYS A 214 4.58 -11.07 4.27
C CYS A 214 5.27 -9.92 5.02
N ASN A 215 4.54 -8.84 5.34
CA ASN A 215 5.13 -7.70 6.06
C ASN A 215 5.49 -8.08 7.50
N GLY A 216 4.65 -8.86 8.18
CA GLY A 216 4.91 -9.38 9.53
C GLY A 216 6.15 -10.27 9.58
N THR A 217 6.37 -11.09 8.56
CA THR A 217 7.59 -11.91 8.42
C THR A 217 8.84 -11.04 8.31
N ILE A 218 8.81 -9.98 7.49
CA ILE A 218 9.94 -9.04 7.38
C ILE A 218 10.17 -8.30 8.71
N VAL A 219 9.10 -7.85 9.38
CA VAL A 219 9.20 -7.23 10.71
C VAL A 219 9.86 -8.18 11.71
N ALA A 220 9.42 -9.45 11.74
CA ALA A 220 10.02 -10.47 12.60
C ALA A 220 11.50 -10.70 12.27
N GLN A 221 11.88 -10.74 10.98
CA GLN A 221 13.28 -10.86 10.59
C GLN A 221 14.12 -9.65 11.02
N ILE A 222 13.60 -8.42 10.92
CA ILE A 222 14.30 -7.21 11.36
C ILE A 222 14.54 -7.26 12.88
N LEU A 223 13.53 -7.67 13.66
CA LEU A 223 13.65 -7.78 15.11
C LEU A 223 14.60 -8.91 15.52
N TYR A 224 14.49 -10.08 14.87
CA TYR A 224 15.32 -11.24 15.16
C TYR A 224 16.80 -11.00 14.82
N TYR A 225 17.09 -10.41 13.66
CA TYR A 225 18.46 -10.14 13.22
C TYR A 225 19.01 -8.78 13.67
N TRP A 226 18.34 -8.05 14.56
CA TRP A 226 18.68 -6.67 14.92
C TRP A 226 20.16 -6.46 15.26
N ASN A 227 20.72 -7.31 16.12
CA ASN A 227 22.12 -7.22 16.55
C ASN A 227 23.09 -7.64 15.45
N ALA A 228 22.76 -8.68 14.67
CA ALA A 228 23.56 -9.12 13.53
C ALA A 228 23.64 -8.03 12.45
N THR A 229 22.52 -7.37 12.17
CA THR A 229 22.45 -6.22 11.26
C THR A 229 23.32 -5.06 11.74
N LYS A 230 23.29 -4.71 13.03
CA LYS A 230 24.17 -3.66 13.59
C LYS A 230 25.65 -4.00 13.40
N ALA A 231 26.04 -5.23 13.69
CA ALA A 231 27.42 -5.68 13.54
C ALA A 231 27.86 -5.65 12.06
N SER A 232 27.01 -6.14 11.16
CA SER A 232 27.27 -6.16 9.71
C SER A 232 27.45 -4.75 9.14
N ASN A 233 26.55 -3.82 9.48
CA ASN A 233 26.63 -2.43 9.02
C ASN A 233 27.90 -1.72 9.55
N ALA A 234 28.29 -1.98 10.80
CA ALA A 234 29.51 -1.41 11.38
C ALA A 234 30.79 -1.94 10.69
N GLN A 235 30.80 -3.20 10.28
CA GLN A 235 31.90 -3.78 9.49
C GLN A 235 31.98 -3.14 8.09
N GLU A 236 30.84 -2.92 7.44
CA GLU A 236 30.79 -2.27 6.13
C GLU A 236 31.34 -0.83 6.19
N GLU A 237 31.00 -0.06 7.22
CA GLU A 237 31.53 1.29 7.43
C GLU A 237 33.04 1.31 7.64
N LYS A 238 33.59 0.37 8.42
CA LYS A 238 35.04 0.24 8.62
C LYS A 238 35.76 -0.05 7.31
N GLY A 239 35.23 -0.97 6.48
CA GLY A 239 35.79 -1.30 5.18
C GLY A 239 35.78 -0.12 4.20
N LYS A 240 34.74 0.73 4.24
CA LYS A 240 34.67 1.95 3.41
C LYS A 240 35.68 3.02 3.83
N LYS A 241 36.03 3.11 5.13
CA LYS A 241 37.05 4.06 5.62
C LYS A 241 38.45 3.65 5.20
N ALA A 242 38.80 2.37 5.36
CA ALA A 242 40.11 1.86 4.95
C ALA A 242 40.41 2.10 3.46
N LYS A 243 39.42 1.90 2.58
CA LYS A 243 39.56 2.17 1.12
C LYS A 243 39.67 3.64 0.73
N LYS A 244 39.40 4.58 1.64
CA LYS A 244 39.60 6.02 1.40
C LYS A 244 40.95 6.52 1.91
N GLU A 245 41.63 5.71 2.72
CA GLU A 245 42.94 6.00 3.31
C GLU A 245 44.09 5.36 2.50
N GLU A 246 43.78 4.42 1.59
CA GLU A 246 44.64 3.96 0.48
C GLU A 246 44.48 4.85 -0.76
#